data_AF-A0A5B0DGE7-F1
#
_entry.id   AF-A0A5B0DGE7-F1
#
_cell.length_a   1.000
_cell.length_b   1.000
_cell.length_c   1.000
_cell.angle_alpha   90.00
_cell.angle_beta   90.00
_cell.angle_gamma   90.00
#
_symmetry.space_group_name_H-M   'P 1'
#
loop_
_entity.id
_entity.type
_entity.pdbx_description
1 polymer ?
#
loop_
_entity_poly.entity_id
_entity_poly.type
_entity_poly.pdbx_seq_one_letter_code
_entity_poly.pdbx_strand_id
1 'polypeptide(L)'
;MELNRRKVTINWSAIAGLLSFVISLVALAGLNASLLLNSDEFPSFFIVTLPSIGFVLGVFGLFNRKSSSSSAIWGIALCVFIFLFTFLMFGLAWTINPKP
;
A
#
# COMPACT_ATOMS: atom_id res chain seq x y z
N MET A 1 21.37 41.71 -6.20
CA MET A 1 20.61 40.54 -5.71
C MET A 1 20.22 39.69 -6.91
N GLU A 2 21.06 38.73 -7.28
CA GLU A 2 20.72 37.77 -8.34
C GLU A 2 19.70 36.77 -7.80
N LEU A 3 18.49 36.81 -8.33
CA LEU A 3 17.43 35.86 -7.99
C LEU A 3 17.76 34.52 -8.66
N ASN A 4 18.46 33.65 -7.92
CA ASN A 4 18.68 32.26 -8.25
C ASN A 4 17.32 31.52 -8.23
N ARG A 5 16.60 31.56 -9.35
CA ARG A 5 15.38 30.76 -9.55
C ARG A 5 15.77 29.29 -9.66
N ARG A 6 15.82 28.58 -8.52
CA ARG A 6 15.84 27.12 -8.52
C ARG A 6 14.60 26.63 -9.25
N LYS A 7 14.77 26.04 -10.43
CA LYS A 7 13.72 25.27 -11.09
C LYS A 7 13.36 24.11 -10.17
N VAL A 8 12.17 24.17 -9.56
CA VAL A 8 11.59 23.05 -8.82
C VAL A 8 11.23 21.98 -9.86
N THR A 9 12.12 21.02 -10.07
CA THR A 9 11.83 19.87 -10.94
C THR A 9 10.98 18.89 -10.13
N ILE A 10 9.70 18.77 -10.49
CA ILE A 10 8.78 17.81 -9.87
C ILE A 10 9.27 16.39 -10.18
N ASN A 11 9.64 15.64 -9.13
CA ASN A 11 10.05 14.25 -9.25
C ASN A 11 8.82 13.35 -9.14
N TRP A 12 8.20 13.04 -10.28
CA TRP A 12 7.01 12.19 -10.37
C TRP A 12 7.19 10.82 -9.69
N SER A 13 8.39 10.25 -9.74
CA SER A 13 8.70 8.97 -9.07
C SER A 13 8.63 9.07 -7.54
N ALA A 14 9.09 10.19 -6.98
CA ALA A 14 9.03 10.42 -5.54
C ALA A 14 7.58 10.59 -5.08
N ILE A 15 6.75 11.28 -5.89
CA ILE A 15 5.32 11.45 -5.65
C ILE A 15 4.59 10.09 -5.75
N ALA A 16 4.91 9.27 -6.76
CA ALA A 16 4.34 7.93 -6.90
C ALA A 16 4.69 7.04 -5.69
N GLY A 17 5.94 7.09 -5.21
CA GLY A 17 6.35 6.38 -3.99
C GLY A 17 5.65 6.87 -2.73
N LEU A 18 5.43 8.19 -2.60
CA LEU A 18 4.69 8.77 -1.47
C LEU A 18 3.21 8.39 -1.51
N LEU A 19 2.58 8.46 -2.68
CA LEU A 19 1.19 8.02 -2.89
C LEU A 19 1.03 6.53 -2.60
N SER A 20 1.94 5.69 -3.07
CA SER A 20 1.98 4.26 -2.74
C SER A 20 1.95 4.05 -1.22
N PHE A 21 2.83 4.76 -0.50
CA PHE A 21 2.91 4.66 0.95
C PHE A 21 1.62 5.10 1.65
N VAL A 22 1.05 6.25 1.27
CA VAL A 22 -0.19 6.76 1.87
C VAL A 22 -1.37 5.82 1.58
N ILE A 23 -1.52 5.35 0.35
CA ILE A 23 -2.57 4.40 -0.03
C ILE A 23 -2.45 3.12 0.81
N SER A 24 -1.22 2.62 1.00
CA SER A 24 -0.97 1.41 1.78
C SER A 24 -1.28 1.61 3.27
N LEU A 25 -1.01 2.80 3.83
CA LEU A 25 -1.41 3.14 5.19
C LEU A 25 -2.93 3.22 5.35
N VAL A 26 -3.63 3.84 4.39
CA VAL A 26 -5.10 3.90 4.41
C VAL A 26 -5.70 2.51 4.29
N ALA A 27 -5.15 1.66 3.42
CA ALA A 27 -5.56 0.27 3.28
C ALA A 27 -5.37 -0.50 4.59
N LEU A 28 -4.21 -0.36 5.22
CA LEU A 28 -3.91 -1.01 6.49
C LEU A 28 -4.84 -0.53 7.61
N ALA A 29 -5.07 0.79 7.71
CA ALA A 29 -5.99 1.36 8.69
C ALA A 29 -7.43 0.85 8.47
N GLY A 30 -7.89 0.81 7.21
CA GLY A 30 -9.21 0.31 6.85
C GLY A 30 -9.38 -1.18 7.16
N LEU A 31 -8.36 -2.00 6.87
CA LEU A 31 -8.35 -3.42 7.23
C LEU A 31 -8.46 -3.60 8.75
N ASN A 32 -7.65 -2.89 9.54
CA ASN A 32 -7.69 -2.98 11.00
C ASN A 32 -9.03 -2.48 11.56
N ALA A 33 -9.57 -1.39 11.03
CA ALA A 33 -10.87 -0.86 11.44
C ALA A 33 -12.01 -1.84 11.15
N SER A 34 -12.01 -2.49 9.99
CA SER A 34 -13.01 -3.52 9.66
C SER A 34 -12.94 -4.71 10.61
N LEU A 35 -11.73 -5.20 10.93
CA LEU A 35 -11.54 -6.28 11.89
C LEU A 35 -12.03 -5.88 13.28
N LEU A 36 -11.78 -4.63 13.69
CA LEU A 36 -12.20 -4.12 14.99
C LEU A 36 -13.73 -3.95 15.08
N LEU A 37 -14.36 -3.48 14.01
CA LEU A 37 -15.81 -3.27 13.95
C LEU A 37 -16.60 -4.56 13.70
N ASN A 38 -15.90 -5.67 13.39
CA ASN A 38 -16.48 -6.96 13.06
C ASN A 38 -17.60 -6.81 12.01
N SER A 39 -17.31 -6.07 10.95
CA SER A 39 -18.27 -5.82 9.87
C SER A 39 -18.60 -7.14 9.17
N ASP A 40 -19.89 -7.47 9.06
CA ASP A 40 -20.37 -8.68 8.38
C ASP A 40 -19.99 -8.74 6.90
N GLU A 41 -19.74 -7.59 6.28
CA GLU A 41 -19.26 -7.50 4.89
C GLU A 41 -17.73 -7.50 4.82
N PHE A 42 -17.20 -8.41 3.99
CA PHE A 42 -15.77 -8.52 3.72
C PHE A 42 -15.31 -7.31 2.89
N PRO A 43 -14.45 -6.40 3.40
CA PRO A 43 -14.11 -5.17 2.70
C PRO A 43 -13.05 -5.42 1.61
N SER A 44 -13.51 -5.99 0.51
CA SER A 44 -12.70 -6.29 -0.68
C SER A 44 -11.91 -5.08 -1.19
N PHE A 45 -12.47 -3.88 -1.05
CA PHE A 45 -11.84 -2.63 -1.47
C PHE A 45 -10.56 -2.32 -0.68
N PHE A 46 -10.58 -2.42 0.65
CA PHE A 46 -9.41 -2.13 1.50
C PHE A 46 -8.38 -3.26 1.52
N ILE A 47 -8.82 -4.49 1.27
CA ILE A 47 -7.97 -5.68 1.35
C ILE A 47 -7.30 -6.00 -0.01
N VAL A 48 -7.98 -5.74 -1.12
CA VAL A 48 -7.51 -6.12 -2.46
C VAL A 48 -7.25 -4.91 -3.34
N THR A 49 -8.23 -4.02 -3.48
CA THR A 49 -8.16 -2.92 -4.45
C THR A 49 -7.15 -1.84 -4.07
N LEU A 50 -7.20 -1.32 -2.84
CA LEU A 50 -6.22 -0.33 -2.40
C LEU A 50 -4.79 -0.89 -2.37
N PRO A 51 -4.52 -2.06 -1.75
CA PRO A 51 -3.17 -2.61 -1.71
C PRO A 51 -2.61 -2.93 -3.09
N SER A 52 -3.43 -3.37 -4.04
CA SER A 52 -2.96 -3.60 -5.42
C SER A 52 -2.59 -2.30 -6.14
N ILE A 53 -3.40 -1.24 -6.03
CA ILE A 53 -3.08 0.08 -6.58
C ILE A 53 -1.80 0.63 -5.92
N GLY A 54 -1.71 0.55 -4.59
CA GLY A 54 -0.54 0.98 -3.83
C GLY A 54 0.72 0.22 -4.23
N PHE A 55 0.61 -1.10 -4.46
CA PHE A 55 1.73 -1.95 -4.88
C PHE A 55 2.23 -1.56 -6.26
N VAL A 56 1.33 -1.40 -7.24
CA VAL A 56 1.67 -0.97 -8.60
C VAL A 56 2.35 0.39 -8.59
N LEU A 57 1.80 1.37 -7.86
CA LEU A 57 2.41 2.70 -7.72
C LEU A 57 3.78 2.65 -7.04
N GLY A 58 3.96 1.77 -6.06
CA GLY A 58 5.22 1.57 -5.36
C GLY A 58 6.29 1.02 -6.28
N VAL A 59 5.94 -0.01 -7.07
CA VAL A 59 6.84 -0.58 -8.09
C VAL A 59 7.21 0.46 -9.15
N PHE A 60 6.26 1.23 -9.66
CA PHE A 60 6.54 2.34 -10.59
C PHE A 60 7.43 3.42 -9.97
N GLY A 61 7.22 3.75 -8.69
CA GLY A 61 8.05 4.68 -7.94
C GLY A 61 9.48 4.20 -7.73
N LEU A 62 9.68 2.88 -7.62
CA LEU A 62 10.99 2.25 -7.40
C LEU A 62 11.81 2.10 -8.69
N PHE A 63 11.17 1.77 -9.82
CA PHE A 63 11.87 1.52 -11.10
C PHE A 63 12.52 2.77 -11.71
N ASN A 64 12.13 3.97 -11.30
CA ASN A 64 12.79 5.20 -11.73
C ASN A 64 14.09 5.44 -10.92
N ARG A 65 15.19 4.87 -11.47
CA ARG A 65 16.60 4.82 -11.01
C ARG A 65 17.24 6.12 -10.47
N LYS A 66 16.57 7.26 -10.52
CA LYS A 66 17.09 8.56 -10.07
C LYS A 66 16.70 8.93 -8.62
N SER A 67 15.75 8.22 -8.02
CA SER A 67 15.35 8.48 -6.63
C SER A 67 15.01 7.15 -5.94
N SER A 68 15.94 6.66 -5.12
CA SER A 68 15.66 5.58 -4.16
C SER A 68 14.74 6.14 -3.09
N SER A 69 13.45 6.27 -3.42
CA SER A 69 12.45 6.80 -2.50
C SER A 69 12.16 5.74 -1.45
N SER A 70 12.66 5.95 -0.23
CA SER A 70 12.37 5.11 0.94
C SER A 70 10.85 4.87 1.07
N SER A 71 10.04 5.88 0.75
CA SER A 71 8.57 5.79 0.74
C SER A 71 8.02 4.72 -0.22
N ALA A 72 8.62 4.52 -1.39
CA ALA A 72 8.19 3.47 -2.33
C ALA A 72 8.45 2.07 -1.76
N ILE A 73 9.59 1.88 -1.10
CA ILE A 73 9.94 0.60 -0.44
C ILE A 73 8.95 0.32 0.70
N TRP A 74 8.67 1.32 1.53
CA TRP A 74 7.68 1.20 2.61
C TRP A 74 6.28 0.93 2.09
N GLY A 75 5.85 1.59 1.01
CA GLY A 75 4.56 1.34 0.36
C GLY A 75 4.43 -0.11 -0.11
N ILE A 76 5.44 -0.60 -0.85
CA ILE A 76 5.48 -2.01 -1.30
C ILE A 76 5.46 -2.96 -0.10
N ALA A 77 6.28 -2.72 0.92
CA ALA A 77 6.36 -3.58 2.10
C ALA A 77 5.01 -3.67 2.83
N LEU A 78 4.30 -2.54 2.98
CA LEU A 78 2.96 -2.51 3.57
C LEU A 78 1.93 -3.25 2.72
N CYS A 79 1.94 -3.08 1.39
CA CYS A 79 1.08 -3.85 0.50
C CYS A 79 1.31 -5.36 0.63
N VAL A 80 2.58 -5.80 0.61
CA VAL A 80 2.95 -7.21 0.75
C VAL A 80 2.51 -7.74 2.12
N PHE A 81 2.70 -6.96 3.18
CA PHE A 81 2.24 -7.31 4.52
C PHE A 81 0.72 -7.53 4.56
N ILE A 82 -0.07 -6.64 3.95
CA ILE A 82 -1.54 -6.78 3.89
C ILE A 82 -1.92 -8.06 3.14
N PHE A 83 -1.32 -8.35 1.98
CA PHE A 83 -1.61 -9.58 1.24
C PHE A 83 -1.25 -10.84 2.04
N LEU A 84 -0.08 -10.85 2.68
CA LEU A 84 0.35 -11.96 3.51
C LEU A 84 -0.59 -12.17 4.71
N PHE A 85 -0.97 -11.09 5.38
CA PHE A 85 -1.92 -11.11 6.49
C PHE A 85 -3.27 -11.69 6.06
N THR A 86 -3.81 -11.22 4.94
CA THR A 86 -5.06 -11.73 4.38
C THR A 86 -4.97 -13.20 4.02
N PHE A 87 -3.87 -13.63 3.38
CA PHE A 87 -3.63 -15.03 3.05
C PHE A 87 -3.58 -15.91 4.31
N LEU A 88 -2.90 -15.45 5.37
CA LEU A 88 -2.90 -16.15 6.66
C LEU A 88 -4.32 -16.22 7.25
N MET A 89 -5.06 -15.11 7.30
CA MET A 89 -6.43 -15.06 7.81
C MET A 89 -7.33 -16.12 7.13
N PHE A 90 -7.30 -16.19 5.80
CA PHE A 90 -8.02 -17.22 5.04
C PHE A 90 -7.53 -18.64 5.37
N GLY A 91 -6.22 -18.87 5.43
CA GLY A 91 -5.65 -20.17 5.76
C GLY A 91 -6.03 -20.65 7.17
N LEU A 92 -6.01 -19.76 8.16
CA LEU A 92 -6.44 -20.08 9.52
C LEU A 92 -7.96 -20.33 9.59
N ALA A 93 -8.77 -19.52 8.89
CA ALA A 93 -10.22 -19.72 8.83
C ALA A 93 -10.58 -21.10 8.23
N TRP A 94 -9.86 -21.52 7.19
CA TRP A 94 -10.00 -22.84 6.59
C TRP A 94 -9.65 -23.97 7.58
N THR A 95 -8.65 -23.76 8.43
CA THR A 95 -8.25 -24.75 9.45
C THR A 95 -9.33 -24.95 10.52
N ILE A 96 -10.05 -23.90 10.91
CA ILE A 96 -11.06 -23.95 11.98
C ILE A 96 -12.39 -24.52 11.47
N ASN A 97 -12.80 -24.16 10.25
CA ASN A 97 -14.05 -24.63 9.65
C ASN A 97 -13.80 -25.01 8.18
N PRO A 98 -13.17 -26.17 7.93
CA PRO A 98 -12.99 -26.71 6.58
C PRO A 98 -14.34 -27.24 6.08
N LYS A 99 -15.25 -26.34 5.71
CA LYS A 99 -16.40 -26.69 4.89
C LYS A 99 -15.95 -26.62 3.43
N PRO A 100 -16.14 -27.69 2.65
CA PRO A 100 -15.79 -27.68 1.22
C PRO A 100 -16.58 -26.61 0.46
#